data_AF-A0ABD4SEM1-F1
#
_entry.id   AF-A0ABD4SEM1-F1
#
_cell.length_a   1.000
_cell.length_b   1.000
_cell.length_c   1.000
_cell.angle_alpha   90.00
_cell.angle_beta   90.00
_cell.angle_gamma   90.00
#
_symmetry.space_group_name_H-M   'P 1'
#
loop_
_entity.id
_entity.type
_entity.pdbx_description
1 polymer ?
#
loop_
_entity_poly.entity_id
_entity_poly.type
_entity_poly.pdbx_seq_one_letter_code
_entity_poly.pdbx_strand_id
1 'polypeptide(L)'
;MTGDTSAREADFAEQGDFCAKNDIDRILLVPVKNDFGEIQAYLLLTNVYDKGEINPVSLLQHLAPVFSKKLRDAALRIKQD
;
A
#
# COMPACT_ATOMS: atom_id res chain seq x y z
N MET A 1 21.17 25.17 -6.26
CA MET A 1 20.32 24.04 -5.84
C MET A 1 19.33 23.75 -6.95
N THR A 2 19.67 22.86 -7.89
CA THR A 2 18.81 22.51 -9.05
C THR A 2 18.84 21.02 -9.39
N GLY A 3 19.49 20.18 -8.56
CA GLY A 3 19.72 18.76 -8.86
C GLY A 3 18.62 17.80 -8.40
N ASP A 4 17.52 18.29 -7.84
CA ASP A 4 16.52 17.45 -7.14
C ASP A 4 15.13 17.46 -7.83
N THR A 5 14.88 18.42 -8.72
CA THR A 5 13.58 18.56 -9.39
C THR A 5 13.41 17.57 -10.54
N SER A 6 14.48 17.33 -11.33
CA SER A 6 14.42 16.45 -12.50
C SER A 6 14.26 14.97 -12.14
N ALA A 7 14.89 14.54 -11.04
CA ALA A 7 14.71 13.17 -10.53
C ALA A 7 13.28 12.95 -10.04
N ARG A 8 12.73 13.93 -9.34
CA ARG A 8 11.35 13.88 -8.83
C ARG A 8 10.31 13.90 -9.95
N GLU A 9 10.54 14.65 -11.03
CA GLU A 9 9.69 14.65 -12.22
C GLU A 9 9.73 13.31 -12.96
N ALA A 10 10.91 12.68 -13.04
CA ALA A 10 11.05 11.34 -13.63
C ALA A 10 10.28 10.29 -12.82
N ASP A 11 10.33 10.34 -11.48
CA ASP A 11 9.57 9.44 -10.60
C ASP A 11 8.05 9.58 -10.81
N PHE A 12 7.54 10.82 -10.95
CA PHE A 12 6.11 11.03 -11.22
C PHE A 12 5.69 10.55 -12.62
N ALA A 13 6.55 10.72 -13.63
CA ALA A 13 6.29 10.22 -14.96
C ALA A 13 6.25 8.69 -14.98
N GLU A 14 7.18 8.02 -14.29
CA GLU A 14 7.22 6.56 -14.18
C GLU A 14 6.00 6.00 -13.44
N GLN A 15 5.57 6.65 -12.35
CA GLN A 15 4.35 6.28 -11.62
C GLN A 15 3.08 6.47 -12.46
N GLY A 16 3.00 7.58 -13.21
CA GLY A 16 1.91 7.84 -14.14
C GLY A 16 1.84 6.79 -15.24
N ASP A 17 3.00 6.45 -15.81
CA ASP A 17 3.15 5.39 -16.82
C ASP A 17 2.73 4.02 -16.28
N PHE A 18 3.12 3.68 -15.05
CA PHE A 18 2.70 2.44 -14.40
C PHE A 18 1.18 2.38 -14.23
N CYS A 19 0.57 3.46 -13.75
CA CYS A 19 -0.89 3.50 -13.58
C CYS A 19 -1.60 3.37 -14.93
N ALA A 20 -1.16 4.13 -15.94
CA ALA A 20 -1.75 4.10 -17.28
C ALA A 20 -1.59 2.73 -17.96
N LYS A 21 -0.41 2.10 -17.87
CA LYS A 21 -0.15 0.77 -18.46
C LYS A 21 -0.99 -0.35 -17.85
N ASN A 22 -1.44 -0.17 -16.61
CA ASN A 22 -2.22 -1.17 -15.87
C ASN A 22 -3.70 -0.77 -15.72
N ASP A 23 -4.15 0.24 -16.47
CA ASP A 23 -5.51 0.82 -16.38
C ASP A 23 -5.94 1.13 -14.94
N ILE A 24 -5.01 1.62 -14.11
CA ILE A 24 -5.27 1.97 -12.71
C ILE A 24 -5.85 3.38 -12.64
N ASP A 25 -7.17 3.47 -12.50
CA ASP A 25 -7.90 4.72 -12.36
C ASP A 25 -8.01 5.19 -10.91
N ARG A 26 -8.01 4.24 -9.98
CA ARG A 26 -8.20 4.50 -8.55
C ARG A 26 -7.32 3.62 -7.70
N ILE A 27 -6.73 4.24 -6.70
CA ILE A 27 -5.90 3.58 -5.69
C ILE A 27 -6.46 3.89 -4.32
N LEU A 28 -6.65 2.84 -3.52
CA LEU A 28 -6.90 2.95 -2.09
C LEU A 28 -5.70 2.37 -1.34
N LEU A 29 -5.15 3.18 -0.45
CA LEU A 29 -3.99 2.87 0.38
C LEU A 29 -4.38 2.91 1.85
N VAL A 30 -4.07 1.85 2.58
CA VAL A 30 -4.21 1.82 4.05
C VAL A 30 -2.87 1.42 4.67
N PRO A 31 -2.31 2.23 5.59
CA PRO A 31 -1.08 1.88 6.27
C PRO A 31 -1.30 0.70 7.21
N VAL A 32 -0.38 -0.25 7.14
CA VAL A 32 -0.26 -1.35 8.10
C VAL A 32 0.69 -0.90 9.19
N LYS A 33 0.17 -0.73 10.39
CA LYS A 33 0.94 -0.32 11.56
C LYS A 33 1.28 -1.51 12.46
N ASN A 34 2.42 -1.45 13.11
CA ASN A 34 2.75 -2.38 14.19
C ASN A 34 2.06 -1.97 15.51
N ASP A 35 2.31 -2.74 16.58
CA ASP A 35 1.74 -2.48 17.91
C ASP A 35 2.23 -1.15 18.51
N PHE A 36 3.32 -0.59 18.00
CA PHE A 36 3.88 0.71 18.40
C PHE A 36 3.33 1.88 17.55
N GLY A 37 2.48 1.60 16.56
CA GLY A 37 1.90 2.60 15.67
C GLY A 37 2.79 2.98 14.48
N GLU A 38 3.95 2.36 14.31
CA GLU A 38 4.87 2.60 13.21
C GLU A 38 4.40 1.88 11.95
N ILE A 39 4.54 2.52 10.78
CA ILE A 39 4.13 1.94 9.50
C ILE A 39 5.18 0.91 9.07
N GLN A 40 4.74 -0.34 8.87
CA GLN A 40 5.60 -1.44 8.40
C GLN A 40 5.32 -1.83 6.94
N ALA A 41 4.11 -1.59 6.46
CA ALA A 41 3.69 -1.87 5.08
C ALA A 41 2.48 -1.01 4.70
N TYR A 42 2.06 -1.10 3.44
CA TYR A 42 0.80 -0.56 2.96
C TYR A 42 -0.01 -1.67 2.28
N LEU A 43 -1.31 -1.73 2.56
CA LEU A 43 -2.24 -2.48 1.74
C LEU A 43 -2.71 -1.59 0.59
N LEU A 44 -2.60 -2.11 -0.62
CA LEU A 44 -2.99 -1.44 -1.87
C LEU A 44 -4.17 -2.18 -2.49
N LEU A 45 -5.21 -1.43 -2.82
CA LEU A 45 -6.31 -1.89 -3.67
C LEU A 45 -6.40 -0.96 -4.88
N THR A 46 -6.31 -1.53 -6.08
CA THR A 46 -6.45 -0.81 -7.34
C THR A 46 -7.81 -1.09 -7.96
N ASN A 47 -8.38 -0.11 -8.67
CA ASN A 47 -9.61 -0.26 -9.45
C ASN A 47 -10.80 -0.85 -8.69
N VAL A 48 -10.91 -0.52 -7.40
CA VAL A 48 -12.06 -0.94 -6.62
C VAL A 48 -13.21 0.02 -6.87
N TYR A 49 -14.25 -0.51 -7.49
CA TYR A 49 -15.54 0.15 -7.65
C TYR A 49 -16.47 -0.38 -6.58
N ASP A 50 -16.90 0.50 -5.67
CA ASP A 50 -17.91 0.16 -4.67
C ASP A 50 -19.23 -0.16 -5.39
N LYS A 51 -19.60 -1.45 -5.40
CA LYS A 51 -20.87 -1.93 -5.95
C LYS A 51 -22.00 -1.92 -4.90
N GLY A 52 -21.76 -1.34 -3.72
CA GLY A 52 -22.72 -1.22 -2.62
C GLY A 52 -22.75 -2.42 -1.67
N GLU A 53 -22.04 -3.50 -1.96
CA GLU A 53 -22.03 -4.71 -1.13
C GLU A 53 -20.97 -4.68 -0.02
N ILE A 54 -19.81 -4.07 -0.29
CA ILE A 54 -18.66 -4.02 0.64
C ILE A 54 -17.96 -2.69 0.48
N ASN A 55 -17.87 -1.92 1.58
CA ASN A 55 -17.08 -0.70 1.64
C ASN A 55 -15.58 -1.05 1.60
N PRO A 56 -14.83 -0.68 0.54
CA PRO A 56 -13.42 -1.06 0.37
C PRO A 56 -12.50 -0.48 1.44
N VAL A 57 -12.82 0.72 1.95
CA VAL A 57 -12.06 1.39 3.02
C VAL A 57 -12.20 0.59 4.31
N SER A 58 -13.43 0.26 4.67
CA SER A 58 -13.70 -0.55 5.87
C SER A 58 -13.05 -1.92 5.76
N LEU A 59 -13.10 -2.57 4.59
CA LEU A 59 -12.44 -3.84 4.34
C LEU A 59 -10.92 -3.75 4.63
N LEU A 60 -10.23 -2.78 4.03
CA LEU A 60 -8.79 -2.63 4.25
C LEU A 60 -8.44 -2.28 5.68
N GLN A 61 -9.25 -1.45 6.35
CA GLN A 61 -9.05 -1.13 7.77
C GLN A 61 -9.16 -2.38 8.67
N HIS A 62 -10.04 -3.33 8.32
CA HIS A 62 -10.14 -4.61 9.04
C HIS A 62 -8.99 -5.57 8.70
N LEU A 63 -8.52 -5.57 7.45
CA LEU A 63 -7.43 -6.45 7.00
C LEU A 63 -6.05 -5.98 7.48
N ALA A 64 -5.82 -4.67 7.59
CA ALA A 64 -4.53 -4.10 7.99
C ALA A 64 -3.96 -4.69 9.31
N PRO A 65 -4.70 -4.74 10.43
CA PRO A 65 -4.17 -5.33 11.67
C PRO A 65 -3.93 -6.84 11.55
N VAL A 66 -4.76 -7.57 10.81
CA VAL A 66 -4.58 -9.01 10.55
C VAL A 66 -3.29 -9.25 9.77
N PHE A 67 -3.04 -8.44 8.74
CA PHE A 67 -1.82 -8.50 7.94
C PHE A 67 -0.58 -8.16 8.77
N SER A 68 -0.64 -7.12 9.61
CA SER A 68 0.44 -6.74 10.54
C SER A 68 0.86 -7.91 11.43
N LYS A 69 -0.12 -8.62 12.01
CA LYS A 69 0.15 -9.81 12.83
C LYS A 69 0.82 -10.92 12.03
N LYS A 70 0.32 -11.23 10.83
CA LYS A 70 0.90 -12.28 9.97
C LYS A 70 2.32 -11.94 9.53
N LEU A 71 2.59 -10.68 9.20
CA LEU A 71 3.92 -10.20 8.85
C LEU A 71 4.91 -10.40 9.99
N ARG A 72 4.50 -10.05 11.23
CA ARG A 72 5.29 -10.28 12.42
C ARG A 72 5.57 -11.76 12.66
N ASP A 73 4.55 -12.60 12.61
CA ASP A 73 4.69 -14.04 12.82
C ASP A 73 5.66 -14.66 11.80
N ALA A 74 5.59 -14.24 10.54
CA ALA A 74 6.51 -14.67 9.50
C ALA A 74 7.95 -14.19 9.76
N ALA A 75 8.13 -12.93 10.14
CA ALA A 75 9.45 -12.38 10.47
C ALA A 75 10.09 -13.09 11.68
N LEU A 76 9.30 -13.52 12.65
CA LEU A 76 9.79 -14.30 13.79
C LEU A 76 10.26 -15.70 13.37
N ARG A 77 9.54 -16.37 12.47
CA ARG A 77 9.93 -17.70 11.95
C ARG A 77 11.26 -17.63 11.20
N ILE A 78 11.42 -16.65 10.32
CA ILE A 78 12.66 -16.47 9.55
C ILE A 78 13.88 -16.25 10.46
N LYS A 79 13.71 -15.62 11.63
CA LYS A 79 14.80 -15.40 12.59
C LYS A 79 15.18 -16.64 13.40
N GLN A 80 14.36 -17.68 13.38
CA GLN A 80 14.58 -18.93 14.13
C GLN A 80 15.24 -20.01 13.27
N ASP A 81 15.21 -19.87 11.95
CA ASP A 81 15.93 -20.69 10.96
C ASP A 81 17.35 -20.14 10.74
#